data_AF-A9E5U1-F1
#
_entry.id   AF-A9E5U1-F1
#
_cell.length_a   1.000
_cell.length_b   1.000
_cell.length_c   1.000
_cell.angle_alpha   90.00
_cell.angle_beta   90.00
_cell.angle_gamma   90.00
#
_symmetry.space_group_name_H-M   'P 1'
#
loop_
_entity.id
_entity.type
_entity.pdbx_description
1 polymer ?
#
loop_
_entity_poly.entity_id
_entity_poly.type
_entity_poly.pdbx_seq_one_letter_code
_entity_poly.pdbx_strand_id
1 'polypeptide(L)'
;MQYYFKYILVFLKALVISALFGASWVFTFLNFDAYANLYMKSYRSDFFFDIALFFLSGLFGALLFFILIRFLDKLKGIIFQQQKTK
;
A
#
# COMPACT_ATOMS: atom_id res chain seq x y z
N MET A 1 19.70 -3.25 27.83
CA MET A 1 19.96 -2.87 26.42
C MET A 1 19.34 -3.84 25.40
N GLN A 2 19.46 -5.17 25.54
CA GLN A 2 18.93 -6.13 24.55
C GLN A 2 17.41 -6.04 24.30
N TYR A 3 16.61 -5.75 25.32
CA TYR A 3 15.16 -5.60 25.17
C TYR A 3 14.76 -4.40 24.29
N TYR A 4 15.48 -3.27 24.38
CA TYR A 4 15.22 -2.08 23.56
C TYR A 4 15.47 -2.33 22.08
N PHE A 5 16.48 -3.12 21.75
CA PHE A 5 16.82 -3.44 20.36
C PHE A 5 15.69 -4.23 19.66
N LYS A 6 15.04 -5.15 20.38
CA LYS A 6 13.87 -5.89 19.87
C LYS A 6 12.72 -4.94 19.54
N TYR A 7 12.41 -3.98 20.41
CA TYR A 7 11.33 -3.02 20.18
C TYR A 7 11.64 -2.07 19.03
N ILE A 8 12.89 -1.64 18.88
CA ILE A 8 13.33 -0.82 17.74
C ILE A 8 13.13 -1.57 16.41
N LEU A 9 13.48 -2.86 16.34
CA LEU A 9 13.27 -3.66 15.14
C LEU A 9 11.79 -3.88 14.81
N VAL A 10 10.94 -4.07 15.83
CA VAL A 10 9.48 -4.18 15.63
C VAL A 10 8.91 -2.84 15.14
N PHE A 11 9.35 -1.73 15.72
CA PHE A 11 8.95 -0.40 15.30
C PHE A 11 9.36 -0.11 13.85
N LEU A 12 10.60 -0.41 13.48
CA LEU A 12 11.10 -0.21 12.11
C LEU A 12 10.27 -1.01 11.09
N LYS A 13 9.90 -2.26 11.44
CA LYS A 13 9.01 -3.08 10.62
C LYS A 13 7.63 -2.45 10.45
N ALA A 14 7.03 -1.98 11.54
CA ALA A 14 5.73 -1.31 11.50
C ALA A 14 5.78 -0.02 10.67
N LEU A 15 6.87 0.74 10.77
CA LEU A 15 7.10 1.95 9.99
C LEU A 15 7.17 1.66 8.49
N VAL A 16 7.92 0.63 8.09
CA VAL A 16 7.99 0.21 6.68
C VAL A 16 6.63 -0.22 6.15
N ILE A 17 5.87 -1.00 6.94
CA ILE A 17 4.52 -1.44 6.54
C ILE A 17 3.58 -0.24 6.38
N SER A 18 3.61 0.70 7.32
CA SER A 18 2.81 1.93 7.27
C SER A 18 3.18 2.80 6.06
N ALA A 19 4.47 2.94 5.77
CA ALA A 19 4.95 3.66 4.59
C ALA A 19 4.51 3.00 3.27
N LEU A 20 4.57 1.66 3.18
CA LEU A 20 4.09 0.92 2.01
C LEU A 20 2.58 1.08 1.81
N PHE A 21 1.81 1.06 2.89
CA PHE A 21 0.37 1.32 2.83
C PHE A 21 0.09 2.73 2.32
N GLY A 22 0.71 3.75 2.92
CA GLY A 22 0.56 5.14 2.49
C GLY A 22 0.98 5.37 1.04
N ALA A 23 2.11 4.80 0.61
CA ALA A 23 2.59 4.90 -0.77
C ALA A 23 1.63 4.25 -1.78
N SER A 24 1.07 3.08 -1.43
CA SER A 24 0.08 2.40 -2.26
C SER A 24 -1.16 3.28 -2.45
N TRP A 25 -1.60 3.91 -1.37
CA TRP A 25 -2.74 4.83 -1.35
C TRP A 25 -2.49 6.07 -2.22
N VAL A 26 -1.37 6.77 -1.99
CA VAL A 26 -0.98 7.97 -2.75
C VAL A 26 -0.88 7.66 -4.24
N PHE A 27 -0.25 6.53 -4.60
CA PHE A 27 -0.13 6.12 -5.99
C PHE A 27 -1.50 5.93 -6.64
N THR A 28 -2.43 5.23 -5.96
CA THR A 28 -3.77 5.05 -6.50
C THR A 28 -4.54 6.36 -6.62
N PHE A 29 -4.47 7.24 -5.61
CA PHE A 29 -5.16 8.53 -5.65
C PHE A 29 -4.67 9.44 -6.77
N LEU A 30 -3.35 9.59 -6.94
CA LEU A 30 -2.79 10.46 -7.98
C LEU A 30 -3.16 9.99 -9.39
N ASN A 31 -3.10 8.68 -9.64
CA ASN A 31 -3.48 8.12 -10.94
C ASN A 31 -4.99 8.21 -11.19
N PHE A 32 -5.81 7.99 -10.15
CA PHE A 32 -7.27 8.11 -10.27
C PHE A 32 -7.72 9.55 -10.50
N ASP A 33 -7.10 10.51 -9.82
CA ASP A 33 -7.40 11.94 -10.00
C ASP A 33 -6.98 12.42 -11.40
N ALA A 34 -5.81 11.99 -11.88
CA ALA A 34 -5.40 12.26 -13.27
C ALA A 34 -6.39 11.66 -14.28
N TYR A 35 -6.84 10.42 -14.07
CA TYR A 35 -7.83 9.76 -14.93
C TYR A 35 -9.19 10.48 -14.90
N ALA A 36 -9.69 10.82 -13.72
CA ALA A 36 -10.95 11.55 -13.56
C ALA A 36 -10.88 12.93 -14.23
N ASN A 37 -9.77 13.66 -14.08
CA ASN A 37 -9.58 14.96 -14.74
C ASN A 37 -9.50 14.85 -16.27
N LEU A 38 -9.05 13.72 -16.83
CA LEU A 38 -8.99 13.50 -18.27
C LEU A 38 -10.35 13.10 -18.87
N TYR A 39 -11.07 12.20 -18.23
CA TYR A 39 -12.26 11.55 -18.82
C TYR A 39 -13.58 12.02 -18.25
N MET A 40 -13.58 12.70 -17.10
CA MET A 40 -14.81 13.01 -16.34
C MET A 40 -15.03 14.50 -16.10
N LYS A 41 -14.42 15.36 -16.95
CA LYS A 41 -14.56 16.83 -16.90
C LYS A 41 -16.01 17.33 -16.85
N SER A 42 -16.97 16.58 -17.40
CA SER A 42 -18.40 16.94 -17.41
C SER A 42 -19.17 16.55 -16.14
N TYR A 43 -18.63 15.65 -15.31
CA TYR A 43 -19.27 15.14 -14.07
C TYR A 43 -18.63 15.75 -12.80
N ARG A 44 -17.70 16.70 -12.99
CA ARG A 44 -16.81 17.28 -11.97
C ARG A 44 -17.51 18.08 -10.86
N SER A 45 -18.83 18.14 -10.83
CA SER A 45 -19.61 18.85 -9.80
C SER A 45 -20.42 17.95 -8.89
N ASP A 46 -20.47 16.64 -9.11
CA ASP A 46 -21.25 15.75 -8.25
C ASP A 46 -20.40 15.30 -7.06
N PHE A 47 -20.59 15.97 -5.92
CA PHE A 47 -20.00 15.62 -4.63
C PHE A 47 -20.10 14.11 -4.29
N PHE A 48 -21.20 13.46 -4.67
CA PHE A 48 -21.38 12.01 -4.50
C PHE A 48 -20.44 11.17 -5.37
N PHE A 49 -20.11 11.66 -6.56
CA PHE A 49 -19.20 11.00 -7.48
C PHE A 49 -17.76 11.03 -6.95
N ASP A 50 -17.32 12.17 -6.39
CA ASP A 50 -16.01 12.30 -5.74
C ASP A 50 -15.87 11.35 -4.54
N ILE A 51 -16.93 11.21 -3.75
CA ILE A 51 -16.97 10.24 -2.64
C ILE A 51 -16.84 8.81 -3.16
N ALA A 52 -17.62 8.45 -4.19
CA ALA A 52 -17.54 7.12 -4.78
C ALA A 52 -16.14 6.82 -5.32
N LEU A 53 -15.52 7.78 -6.01
CA LEU A 53 -14.15 7.68 -6.50
C LEU A 53 -13.14 7.53 -5.36
N PHE A 54 -13.30 8.26 -4.26
CA PHE A 54 -12.44 8.16 -3.08
C PHE A 54 -12.50 6.75 -2.44
N PHE A 55 -13.69 6.18 -2.30
CA PHE A 55 -13.81 4.81 -1.77
C PHE A 55 -13.26 3.77 -2.75
N LEU A 56 -13.46 3.97 -4.05
CA LEU A 56 -12.96 3.05 -5.08
C LEU A 56 -11.42 3.09 -5.13
N SER A 57 -10.81 4.26 -5.14
CA SER A 57 -9.35 4.42 -5.10
C SER A 57 -8.76 3.83 -3.81
N GLY A 58 -9.45 4.01 -2.68
CA GLY A 58 -9.09 3.39 -1.41
C GLY A 58 -9.11 1.86 -1.46
N LEU A 59 -10.12 1.26 -2.11
CA LEU A 59 -10.23 -0.18 -2.32
C LEU A 59 -9.06 -0.70 -3.19
N PHE A 60 -8.77 -0.02 -4.30
CA PHE A 60 -7.64 -0.37 -5.17
C PHE A 60 -6.29 -0.22 -4.46
N GLY A 61 -6.12 0.83 -3.66
CA GLY A 61 -4.90 1.05 -2.87
C GLY A 61 -4.68 -0.05 -1.84
N ALA A 62 -5.75 -0.49 -1.15
CA ALA A 62 -5.70 -1.60 -0.21
C ALA A 62 -5.38 -2.94 -0.91
N LEU A 63 -5.95 -3.18 -2.10
CA LEU A 63 -5.64 -4.36 -2.92
C LEU A 63 -4.15 -4.38 -3.32
N LEU A 64 -3.63 -3.25 -3.79
CA LEU A 64 -2.23 -3.12 -4.20
C LEU A 64 -1.28 -3.35 -3.01
N PHE A 65 -1.60 -2.77 -1.86
CA PHE A 65 -0.87 -3.03 -0.62
C PHE A 65 -0.89 -4.51 -0.23
N PHE A 66 -2.05 -5.18 -0.31
CA PHE A 66 -2.17 -6.60 -0.02
C PHE A 66 -1.29 -7.45 -0.95
N ILE A 67 -1.27 -7.14 -2.25
CA ILE A 67 -0.42 -7.81 -3.23
C ILE A 67 1.06 -7.62 -2.88
N LEU A 68 1.48 -6.39 -2.54
CA LEU A 68 2.86 -6.08 -2.16
C LEU A 68 3.29 -6.85 -0.91
N ILE A 69 2.45 -6.87 0.14
CA ILE A 69 2.74 -7.63 1.37
C ILE A 69 2.83 -9.13 1.08
N ARG A 70 1.89 -9.69 0.29
CA ARG A 70 1.95 -11.10 -0.13
C ARG A 70 3.22 -11.43 -0.91
N PHE A 71 3.67 -10.52 -1.76
CA PHE A 71 4.91 -10.69 -2.51
C PHE A 71 6.13 -10.67 -1.57
N LEU A 72 6.19 -9.72 -0.65
CA LEU A 72 7.25 -9.65 0.37
C LEU A 72 7.30 -10.90 1.25
N ASP A 73 6.15 -11.46 1.63
CA ASP A 73 6.10 -12.69 2.42
C ASP A 73 6.54 -13.92 1.62
N LYS A 74 6.20 -14.01 0.33
CA LYS A 74 6.77 -15.05 -0.56
C LYS A 74 8.29 -14.92 -0.67
N LEU A 75 8.81 -13.70 -0.82
CA LEU A 75 10.26 -13.46 -0.90
C LEU A 75 10.98 -13.89 0.38
N LYS A 76 10.43 -13.56 1.55
CA LYS A 76 10.97 -14.04 2.84
C LYS A 76 11.00 -15.56 2.90
N GLY A 77 9.95 -16.24 2.44
CA GLY A 77 9.87 -17.70 2.40
C GLY A 77 10.97 -18.33 1.54
N ILE A 78 11.25 -17.76 0.37
CA ILE A 78 12.31 -18.23 -0.54
C ILE A 78 13.70 -18.05 0.10
N ILE A 79 13.97 -16.89 0.71
CA ILE A 79 15.25 -16.61 1.38
C ILE A 79 15.48 -17.57 2.55
N PHE A 80 14.43 -17.86 3.33
CA PHE A 80 14.52 -18.76 4.48
C PHE A 80 14.71 -20.23 4.05
N GLN A 81 14.17 -20.63 2.89
CA GLN A 81 14.45 -21.95 2.33
C GLN A 81 15.90 -22.08 1.86
N GLN A 82 16.47 -21.07 1.21
CA GLN A 82 17.89 -21.10 0.78
C GLN A 82 18.88 -21.16 1.94
N GLN A 83 18.52 -20.63 3.12
CA GLN A 83 19.34 -20.73 4.33
C GLN A 83 19.30 -22.11 5.01
N LYS A 84 18.30 -22.95 4.73
CA LYS A 84 18.21 -24.32 5.28
C LYS A 84 18.91 -25.37 4.42
N THR A 85 19.21 -25.05 3.17
CA THR A 85 19.84 -25.98 2.20
C THR A 85 21.37 -25.82 2.11
N LYS A 86 21.96 -24.93 2.91
CA LYS A 86 23.41 -24.81 3.12
C LYS A 86 23.76 -25.24 4.53
#